data_AF-A0A0H5QUL3-F1
#
_entry.id   AF-A0A0H5QUL3-F1
#
_cell.length_a   1.000
_cell.length_b   1.000
_cell.length_c   1.000
_cell.angle_alpha   90.00
_cell.angle_beta   90.00
_cell.angle_gamma   90.00
#
_symmetry.space_group_name_H-M   'P 1'
#
loop_
_entity.id
_entity.type
_entity.pdbx_description
1 polymer ?
#
loop_
_entity_poly.entity_id
_entity_poly.type
_entity_poly.pdbx_seq_one_letter_code
_entity_poly.pdbx_strand_id
1 'polypeptide(L)'
;MTRMLSGATVMDAAFLLIAANESCPQPQTIEHLSAVDILKLQNLIVLQNKVDTIQEHQARKQYKAIREFLKGTVAQDAPVVPVSSQLNYNIDAVCEYITKIPIPKRDFVSPPHMVVVRSFDVNKPGCGINDMKGGVVGGTITKVYSYCVV
;
A
#
# COMPACT_ATOMS: atom_id res chain seq x y z
N MET A 1 0.34 14.73 -3.05
CA MET A 1 -0.92 14.16 -2.52
C MET A 1 -1.90 13.58 -3.56
N THR A 2 -2.33 14.28 -4.63
CA THR A 2 -3.46 13.86 -5.51
C THR A 2 -3.36 12.46 -6.11
N ARG A 3 -2.14 12.01 -6.49
CA ARG A 3 -1.92 10.67 -7.08
C ARG A 3 -2.07 9.52 -6.08
N MET A 4 -1.76 9.75 -4.81
CA MET A 4 -1.95 8.75 -3.76
C MET A 4 -3.44 8.56 -3.49
N LEU A 5 -4.18 9.67 -3.35
CA LEU A 5 -5.60 9.64 -3.00
C LEU A 5 -6.45 8.95 -4.08
N SER A 6 -6.16 9.19 -5.36
CA SER A 6 -6.89 8.56 -6.47
C SER A 6 -6.65 7.05 -6.59
N GLY A 7 -5.48 6.57 -6.14
CA GLY A 7 -5.16 5.14 -6.14
C GLY A 7 -5.66 4.43 -4.88
N ALA A 8 -5.63 5.12 -3.73
CA ALA A 8 -5.95 4.53 -2.45
C ALA A 8 -7.46 4.32 -2.22
N THR A 9 -8.33 4.99 -2.96
CA THR A 9 -9.79 4.72 -2.97
C THR A 9 -10.17 3.34 -3.50
N VAL A 10 -9.24 2.67 -4.18
CA VAL A 10 -9.43 1.38 -4.82
C VAL A 10 -8.76 0.23 -4.04
N MET A 11 -8.00 0.57 -2.99
CA MET A 11 -7.22 -0.39 -2.22
C MET A 11 -8.05 -1.02 -1.11
N ASP A 12 -7.92 -2.34 -0.94
CA ASP A 12 -8.59 -3.09 0.14
C ASP A 12 -7.71 -3.16 1.42
N ALA A 13 -6.40 -3.00 1.25
CA ALA A 13 -5.39 -2.99 2.30
C ALA A 13 -4.17 -2.17 1.87
N ALA A 14 -3.34 -1.72 2.83
CA ALA A 14 -2.12 -0.99 2.54
C ALA A 14 -0.97 -1.36 3.49
N PHE A 15 0.25 -1.26 2.97
CA PHE A 15 1.48 -1.36 3.75
C PHE A 15 2.02 0.02 4.11
N LEU A 16 2.30 0.25 5.38
CA LEU A 16 3.04 1.42 5.83
C LEU A 16 4.49 1.04 6.07
N LEU A 17 5.34 1.35 5.11
CA LEU A 17 6.78 1.11 5.17
C LEU A 17 7.49 2.23 5.95
N ILE A 18 8.24 1.85 6.98
CA ILE A 18 9.04 2.75 7.81
C ILE A 18 10.48 2.23 7.82
N ALA A 19 11.42 3.07 7.44
CA ALA A 19 12.82 2.69 7.37
C ALA A 19 13.44 2.68 8.79
N ALA A 20 14.15 1.61 9.13
CA ALA A 20 14.63 1.42 10.49
C ALA A 20 15.83 2.31 10.84
N ASN A 21 16.55 2.76 9.81
CA ASN A 21 17.70 3.65 9.91
C ASN A 21 17.34 5.13 10.13
N GLU A 22 16.07 5.50 10.01
CA GLU A 22 15.60 6.88 10.11
C GLU A 22 14.77 7.10 11.38
N SER A 23 14.73 8.34 11.87
CA SER A 23 13.87 8.69 12.99
C SER A 23 12.39 8.60 12.57
N CYS A 24 11.58 7.97 13.40
CA CYS A 24 10.12 7.95 13.24
C CYS A 24 9.51 8.98 14.20
N PRO A 25 8.54 9.82 13.78
CA PRO A 25 7.91 9.89 12.44
C PRO A 25 8.59 10.87 11.47
N GLN A 26 8.60 10.53 10.17
CA GLN A 26 9.00 11.43 9.09
C GLN A 26 7.80 12.23 8.54
N PRO A 27 7.99 13.43 7.98
CA PRO A 27 6.89 14.24 7.43
C PRO A 27 6.02 13.50 6.40
N GLN A 28 6.64 12.69 5.53
CA GLN A 28 5.92 11.88 4.54
C GLN A 28 5.10 10.76 5.19
N THR A 29 5.62 10.12 6.25
CA THR A 29 4.89 9.09 6.99
C THR A 29 3.64 9.65 7.66
N ILE A 30 3.73 10.89 8.17
CA ILE A 30 2.59 11.61 8.74
C ILE A 30 1.55 11.90 7.64
N GLU A 31 1.98 12.47 6.51
CA GLU A 31 1.09 12.78 5.39
C GLU A 31 0.36 11.54 4.86
N HIS A 32 1.08 10.42 4.70
CA HIS A 32 0.50 9.16 4.25
C HIS A 32 -0.47 8.56 5.28
N LEU A 33 -0.12 8.58 6.57
CA LEU A 33 -1.01 8.07 7.61
C LEU A 33 -2.31 8.90 7.67
N SER A 34 -2.22 10.23 7.55
CA SER A 34 -3.41 11.10 7.48
C SER A 34 -4.28 10.80 6.26
N ALA A 35 -3.68 10.54 5.10
CA ALA A 35 -4.44 10.17 3.91
C ALA A 35 -5.15 8.81 4.06
N VAL A 36 -4.48 7.83 4.68
CA VAL A 36 -5.07 6.52 5.01
C VAL A 36 -6.22 6.66 6.01
N ASP A 37 -6.07 7.54 7.01
CA ASP A 37 -7.08 7.83 8.03
C ASP A 37 -8.35 8.44 7.41
N ILE A 38 -8.19 9.37 6.46
CA ILE A 38 -9.28 9.96 5.68
C ILE A 38 -10.02 8.90 4.85
N LEU A 39 -9.28 7.96 4.26
CA LEU A 39 -9.83 6.87 3.45
C LEU A 39 -10.40 5.71 4.28
N LYS A 40 -10.18 5.72 5.60
CA LYS A 40 -10.64 4.70 6.56
C LYS A 40 -10.26 3.27 6.15
N LEU A 41 -9.07 3.10 5.61
CA LEU A 41 -8.53 1.77 5.30
C LEU A 41 -8.30 1.00 6.60
N GLN A 42 -9.10 -0.03 6.84
CA GLN A 42 -9.06 -0.82 8.07
C GLN A 42 -7.89 -1.82 8.09
N ASN A 43 -7.51 -2.32 6.92
CA ASN A 43 -6.46 -3.33 6.80
C ASN A 43 -5.11 -2.64 6.54
N LEU A 44 -4.39 -2.31 7.61
CA LEU A 44 -3.04 -1.77 7.53
C LEU A 44 -2.03 -2.74 8.16
N ILE A 45 -0.90 -2.92 7.49
CA ILE A 45 0.25 -3.66 8.04
C ILE A 45 1.46 -2.72 8.00
N VAL A 46 2.14 -2.55 9.13
CA VAL A 46 3.31 -1.68 9.23
C VAL A 46 4.57 -2.51 9.08
N LEU A 47 5.44 -2.12 8.14
CA LEU A 47 6.68 -2.81 7.85
C LEU A 47 7.85 -1.95 8.31
N GLN A 48 8.60 -2.43 9.31
CA GLN A 48 9.85 -1.81 9.72
C GLN A 48 10.98 -2.40 8.85
N ASN A 49 11.35 -1.69 7.78
CA ASN A 49 12.33 -2.16 6.79
C ASN A 49 13.76 -1.78 7.18
N LYS A 50 14.78 -2.43 6.59
CA LYS A 50 16.22 -2.17 6.85
C LYS A 50 16.68 -2.48 8.28
N VAL A 51 16.08 -3.49 8.92
CA VAL A 51 16.51 -3.93 10.27
C VAL A 51 17.93 -4.50 10.29
N ASP A 52 18.47 -4.87 9.14
CA ASP A 52 19.86 -5.31 8.94
C ASP A 52 20.89 -4.19 9.18
N THR A 53 20.51 -2.93 8.99
CA THR A 53 21.44 -1.79 9.06
C THR A 53 21.64 -1.30 10.51
N ILE A 54 20.81 -1.73 11.45
CA ILE A 54 20.77 -1.21 12.82
C ILE A 54 20.92 -2.33 13.86
N GLN A 55 21.32 -1.96 15.08
CA GLN A 55 21.37 -2.90 16.20
C GLN A 55 19.99 -3.16 16.79
N GLU A 56 19.81 -4.34 17.42
CA GLU A 56 18.54 -4.78 18.00
C GLU A 56 17.93 -3.76 18.99
N HIS A 57 18.77 -3.15 19.83
CA HIS A 57 18.31 -2.14 20.79
C HIS A 57 17.73 -0.89 20.11
N GLN A 58 18.31 -0.46 18.99
CA GLN A 58 17.79 0.64 18.20
C GLN A 58 16.48 0.25 17.52
N ALA A 59 16.40 -0.97 16.96
CA ALA A 59 15.19 -1.49 16.34
C ALA A 59 14.01 -1.53 17.33
N ARG A 60 14.26 -2.00 18.57
CA ARG A 60 13.27 -2.03 19.66
C ARG A 60 12.84 -0.63 20.10
N LYS A 61 13.76 0.34 20.17
CA LYS A 61 13.43 1.74 20.49
C LYS A 61 12.51 2.33 19.43
N GLN A 62 12.84 2.12 18.16
CA GLN A 62 12.03 2.63 17.07
C GLN A 62 10.67 1.93 16.96
N TYR A 63 10.61 0.62 17.23
CA TYR A 63 9.34 -0.11 17.34
C TYR A 63 8.39 0.54 18.36
N LYS A 64 8.92 0.95 19.53
CA LYS A 64 8.14 1.69 20.54
C LYS A 64 7.66 3.04 20.01
N ALA A 65 8.52 3.79 19.32
CA ALA A 65 8.17 5.07 18.71
C ALA A 65 7.07 4.92 17.64
N ILE A 66 7.16 3.87 16.80
CA ILE A 66 6.12 3.54 15.81
C ILE A 66 4.81 3.22 16.53
N ARG A 67 4.83 2.38 17.57
CA ARG A 67 3.62 2.07 18.34
C ARG A 67 3.00 3.30 18.98
N GLU A 68 3.81 4.22 19.48
CA GLU A 68 3.34 5.47 20.05
C GLU A 68 2.75 6.41 18.98
N PHE A 69 3.36 6.47 17.80
CA PHE A 69 2.86 7.22 16.66
C PHE A 69 1.52 6.68 16.12
N LEU A 70 1.29 5.36 16.18
CA LEU A 70 0.04 4.75 15.74
C LEU A 70 -1.11 4.90 16.74
N LYS A 71 -0.84 5.24 18.01
CA LYS A 71 -1.89 5.42 19.03
C LYS A 71 -2.84 6.53 18.62
N GLY A 72 -4.14 6.25 18.64
CA GLY A 72 -5.18 7.23 18.30
C GLY A 72 -5.45 7.39 16.80
N THR A 73 -4.86 6.56 15.94
CA THR A 73 -5.15 6.53 14.49
C THR A 73 -5.91 5.25 14.11
N VAL A 74 -6.46 5.19 12.90
CA VAL A 74 -7.09 3.96 12.34
C VAL A 74 -6.13 2.75 12.34
N ALA A 75 -4.81 2.98 12.43
CA ALA A 75 -3.78 1.97 12.39
C ALA A 75 -3.27 1.52 13.78
N GLN A 76 -3.96 1.84 14.87
CA GLN A 76 -3.51 1.53 16.23
C GLN A 76 -3.23 0.03 16.46
N ASP A 77 -4.11 -0.83 15.93
CA ASP A 77 -4.03 -2.28 16.08
C ASP A 77 -3.23 -2.98 14.97
N ALA A 78 -2.66 -2.21 14.04
CA ALA A 78 -1.90 -2.75 12.93
C ALA A 78 -0.68 -3.57 13.44
N PRO A 79 -0.40 -4.75 12.85
CA PRO A 79 0.81 -5.49 13.15
C PRO A 79 2.02 -4.72 12.62
N VAL A 80 3.08 -4.66 13.42
CA VAL A 80 4.37 -4.07 13.04
C VAL A 80 5.36 -5.20 12.85
N VAL A 81 5.78 -5.45 11.61
CA VAL A 81 6.65 -6.55 11.23
C VAL A 81 8.04 -6.02 10.88
N PRO A 82 9.10 -6.43 11.59
CA PRO A 82 10.47 -6.10 11.24
C PRO A 82 10.92 -6.94 10.05
N VAL A 83 11.35 -6.31 8.96
CA VAL A 83 11.74 -6.98 7.72
C VAL A 83 13.06 -6.41 7.18
N SER A 84 13.80 -7.24 6.45
CA SER A 84 14.89 -6.78 5.60
C SER A 84 14.59 -7.19 4.17
N SER A 85 14.22 -6.21 3.35
CA SER A 85 13.92 -6.45 1.93
C SER A 85 15.15 -6.91 1.13
N GLN A 86 16.36 -6.57 1.60
CA GLN A 86 17.60 -6.89 0.90
C GLN A 86 18.08 -8.31 1.22
N LEU A 87 17.93 -8.75 2.47
CA LEU A 87 18.31 -10.08 2.91
C LEU A 87 17.14 -11.08 2.91
N ASN A 88 15.98 -10.66 2.40
CA ASN A 88 14.72 -11.41 2.45
C ASN A 88 14.34 -11.91 3.84
N TYR A 89 14.67 -11.14 4.88
CA TYR A 89 14.42 -11.54 6.25
C TYR A 89 12.96 -11.26 6.63
N ASN A 90 12.31 -12.26 7.20
CA ASN A 90 10.95 -12.18 7.77
C ASN A 90 9.84 -11.85 6.75
N ILE A 91 10.08 -12.13 5.46
CA ILE A 91 9.07 -11.98 4.40
C ILE A 91 7.93 -12.99 4.59
N ASP A 92 8.24 -14.21 5.05
CA ASP A 92 7.24 -15.25 5.31
C ASP A 92 6.16 -14.79 6.30
N ALA A 93 6.55 -14.05 7.34
CA ALA A 93 5.60 -13.49 8.28
C ALA A 93 4.69 -12.45 7.62
N VAL A 94 5.22 -11.60 6.73
CA VAL A 94 4.41 -10.66 5.96
C VAL A 94 3.40 -11.39 5.08
N CYS A 95 3.84 -12.45 4.39
CA CYS A 95 2.95 -13.31 3.60
C CYS A 95 1.83 -13.91 4.46
N GLU A 96 2.16 -14.39 5.66
CA GLU A 96 1.16 -14.90 6.60
C GLU A 96 0.13 -13.82 6.99
N TYR A 97 0.57 -12.60 7.28
CA TYR A 97 -0.35 -11.48 7.56
C TYR A 97 -1.23 -11.12 6.37
N ILE A 98 -0.70 -11.17 5.14
CA ILE A 98 -1.49 -10.94 3.92
C ILE A 98 -2.62 -11.96 3.80
N THR A 99 -2.34 -13.24 4.06
CA THR A 99 -3.38 -14.29 3.97
C THR A 99 -4.50 -14.14 5.00
N LYS A 100 -4.26 -13.41 6.10
CA LYS A 100 -5.25 -13.15 7.14
C LYS A 100 -6.17 -11.97 6.81
N ILE A 101 -5.89 -11.20 5.77
CA ILE A 101 -6.72 -10.06 5.37
C ILE A 101 -8.06 -10.58 4.84
N PRO A 102 -9.20 -10.15 5.41
CA PRO A 102 -10.51 -10.62 4.96
C PRO A 102 -10.79 -10.13 3.54
N ILE A 103 -11.29 -11.02 2.70
CA ILE A 103 -11.71 -10.67 1.34
C ILE A 103 -13.01 -9.85 1.43
N PRO A 104 -13.06 -8.63 0.88
CA PRO A 104 -14.26 -7.82 0.91
C PRO A 104 -15.38 -8.48 0.08
N LYS A 105 -16.62 -8.44 0.59
CA LYS A 105 -17.79 -8.88 -0.16
C LYS A 105 -18.05 -7.90 -1.30
N ARG A 106 -18.12 -8.41 -2.53
CA ARG A 106 -18.37 -7.61 -3.73
C ARG A 106 -19.71 -7.99 -4.35
N ASP A 107 -20.39 -7.00 -4.91
CA ASP A 107 -21.62 -7.19 -5.65
C ASP A 107 -21.30 -7.52 -7.12
N PHE A 108 -21.81 -8.66 -7.58
CA PHE A 108 -21.62 -9.18 -8.93
C PHE A 108 -22.88 -9.07 -9.79
N VAL A 109 -24.01 -8.63 -9.23
CA VAL A 109 -25.31 -8.56 -9.91
C VAL A 109 -25.58 -7.16 -10.42
N SER A 110 -25.13 -6.14 -9.69
CA SER A 110 -25.29 -4.74 -10.09
C SER A 110 -24.57 -4.41 -11.41
N PRO A 111 -25.04 -3.39 -12.16
CA PRO A 111 -24.36 -2.90 -13.36
C PRO A 111 -22.88 -2.58 -13.09
N PRO A 112 -21.98 -2.97 -14.01
CA PRO A 112 -20.56 -2.81 -13.80
C PRO A 112 -20.17 -1.33 -13.76
N HIS A 113 -19.28 -0.99 -12.83
CA HIS A 113 -18.74 0.35 -12.68
C HIS A 113 -17.22 0.26 -12.61
N MET A 114 -16.53 0.92 -13.53
CA MET A 114 -15.07 0.92 -13.60
C MET A 114 -14.52 2.29 -13.22
N VAL A 115 -13.61 2.31 -12.25
CA VAL A 115 -12.84 3.50 -11.89
C VAL A 115 -11.54 3.47 -12.65
N VAL A 116 -11.35 4.41 -13.58
CA VAL A 116 -10.09 4.57 -14.33
C VAL A 116 -9.09 5.30 -13.44
N VAL A 117 -7.99 4.62 -13.10
CA VAL A 117 -6.94 5.18 -12.23
C VAL A 117 -5.79 5.72 -13.07
N ARG A 118 -5.50 5.10 -14.22
CA ARG A 118 -4.37 5.45 -15.09
C ARG A 118 -4.73 5.25 -16.56
N SER A 119 -4.11 6.01 -17.45
CA SER A 119 -4.16 5.80 -18.89
C SER A 119 -2.74 5.86 -19.45
N PHE A 120 -2.42 4.95 -20.35
CA PHE A 120 -1.09 4.83 -20.96
C PHE A 120 -1.23 4.69 -22.47
N ASP A 121 -0.31 5.36 -23.16
CA ASP A 121 -0.10 5.13 -24.58
C ASP A 121 0.84 3.93 -24.75
N VAL A 122 0.40 2.94 -25.52
CA VAL A 122 1.21 1.74 -25.81
C VAL A 122 1.99 1.87 -27.12
N ASN A 123 1.83 2.99 -27.84
CA ASN A 123 2.51 3.23 -29.10
C ASN A 123 3.97 3.63 -28.85
N LYS A 124 4.88 2.93 -29.53
CA LYS A 124 6.31 3.26 -29.47
C LYS A 124 6.58 4.55 -30.26
N PRO A 125 7.55 5.38 -29.84
CA PRO A 125 7.99 6.53 -30.62
C PRO A 125 8.39 6.10 -32.04
N GLY A 126 7.88 6.79 -33.07
CA GLY A 126 8.15 6.49 -34.48
C GLY A 126 7.19 5.50 -35.14
N CYS A 127 6.13 5.06 -34.45
CA CYS A 127 5.07 4.23 -35.03
C CYS A 127 4.35 4.98 -36.17
N GLY A 128 4.19 4.33 -37.33
CA GLY A 128 3.37 4.85 -38.42
C GLY A 128 1.89 4.91 -38.04
N ILE A 129 1.12 5.77 -38.71
CA ILE A 129 -0.31 5.98 -38.42
C ILE A 129 -1.09 4.66 -38.54
N ASN A 130 -0.73 3.81 -39.51
CA ASN A 130 -1.40 2.53 -39.76
C ASN A 130 -1.10 1.46 -38.69
N ASP A 131 -0.04 1.62 -37.90
CA ASP A 131 0.41 0.66 -36.89
C ASP A 131 0.02 1.08 -35.46
N MET A 132 -0.68 2.22 -35.30
CA MET A 132 -1.11 2.72 -33.99
C MET A 132 -2.15 1.78 -33.36
N LYS A 133 -1.88 1.37 -32.12
CA LYS A 133 -2.68 0.42 -31.32
C LYS A 133 -3.61 1.10 -30.30
N GLY A 134 -3.70 2.43 -30.32
CA GLY A 134 -4.52 3.23 -29.41
C GLY A 134 -3.96 3.32 -27.98
N GLY A 135 -4.76 3.89 -27.07
CA GLY A 135 -4.40 4.03 -25.65
C GLY A 135 -5.07 2.96 -24.80
N VAL A 136 -4.37 2.52 -23.75
CA VAL A 136 -4.89 1.55 -22.79
C VAL A 136 -5.21 2.27 -21.47
N VAL A 137 -6.39 1.99 -20.94
CA VAL A 137 -6.82 2.48 -19.63
C VAL A 137 -6.70 1.38 -18.59
N GLY A 138 -6.02 1.69 -17.49
CA GLY A 138 -5.88 0.85 -16.32
C GLY A 138 -6.77 1.34 -15.19
N GLY A 139 -7.59 0.45 -14.64
CA GLY A 139 -8.52 0.76 -13.57
C GLY A 139 -9.07 -0.50 -12.92
N THR A 140 -9.93 -0.30 -11.93
CA THR A 140 -10.57 -1.40 -11.20
C THR A 140 -12.07 -1.34 -11.41
N ILE A 141 -12.65 -2.50 -11.70
CA ILE A 141 -14.08 -2.66 -11.75
C ILE A 141 -14.57 -2.88 -10.31
N THR A 142 -15.32 -1.90 -9.80
CA THR A 142 -15.81 -1.87 -8.41
C THR A 142 -17.13 -2.61 -8.24
N LYS A 143 -17.85 -2.86 -9.34
CA LYS A 143 -19.04 -3.73 -9.40
C LYS A 143 -18.76 -4.77 -10.49
N VAL A 144 -18.57 -6.03 -10.09
CA VAL A 144 -17.93 -7.13 -10.85
C VAL A 144 -16.38 -7.13 -10.81
N TYR A 145 -15.76 -8.15 -10.20
CA TYR A 145 -14.33 -8.53 -10.17
C TYR A 145 -13.21 -7.47 -10.41
N SER A 146 -12.39 -7.18 -9.38
CA SER A 146 -10.92 -6.98 -9.54
C SER A 146 -10.14 -6.89 -8.23
N TYR A 147 -9.26 -7.84 -7.94
CA TYR A 147 -8.30 -7.73 -6.83
C TYR A 147 -7.21 -6.70 -7.19
N CYS A 148 -6.92 -5.75 -6.31
CA CYS A 148 -5.78 -4.84 -6.46
C CYS A 148 -5.04 -4.73 -5.13
N VAL A 149 -3.92 -5.42 -5.03
CA VAL A 149 -2.93 -5.26 -3.96
C VAL A 149 -1.69 -4.69 -4.63
N VAL A 150 -1.21 -3.54 -4.15
CA VAL A 150 0.03 -2.90 -4.61
C VAL A 150 1.05 -2.94 -3.48
#